data_AF-A0A9R1GZQ8-F1
#
_entry.id   AF-A0A9R1GZQ8-F1
#
_cell.length_a   1.000
_cell.length_b   1.000
_cell.length_c   1.000
_cell.angle_alpha   90.00
_cell.angle_beta   90.00
_cell.angle_gamma   90.00
#
_symmetry.space_group_name_H-M   'P 1'
#
loop_
_entity.id
_entity.type
_entity.pdbx_description
1 polymer ?
#
loop_
_entity_poly.entity_id
_entity_poly.type
_entity_poly.pdbx_seq_one_letter_code
_entity_poly.pdbx_strand_id
1 'polypeptide(L)'
;MDAKKPIPAAVQRAIDWALVTACFPFVSLAFAYALVRYDVSCSECVVALTDAQNAEVGALWFGMLCCAVLQAAAAALALLLPALAHLALAITIVGHYMYAVVFRLLLAAGAGFLFSNIFSPASIVLFAGGDLVYFLGLLQGGGLND
;
A
#
# COMPACT_ATOMS: atom_id res chain seq x y z
N MET A 1 -23.84 2.48 -32.23
CA MET A 1 -22.87 1.76 -31.38
C MET A 1 -21.75 2.73 -31.11
N ASP A 2 -21.83 3.45 -29.99
CA ASP A 2 -20.79 4.40 -29.61
C ASP A 2 -19.49 3.62 -29.35
N ALA A 3 -18.46 3.93 -30.13
CA ALA A 3 -17.13 3.39 -29.92
C ALA A 3 -16.70 3.80 -28.51
N LYS A 4 -16.59 2.83 -27.60
CA LYS A 4 -16.06 3.05 -26.24
C LYS A 4 -14.69 3.70 -26.39
N LYS A 5 -14.59 5.00 -26.05
CA LYS A 5 -13.30 5.71 -26.09
C LYS A 5 -12.29 4.88 -25.29
N PRO A 6 -11.09 4.62 -25.84
CA PRO A 6 -10.07 3.86 -25.13
C PRO A 6 -9.69 4.59 -23.85
N ILE A 7 -9.48 3.84 -22.77
CA ILE A 7 -9.04 4.39 -21.50
C ILE A 7 -7.66 5.04 -21.71
N PRO A 8 -7.42 6.27 -21.23
CA PRO A 8 -6.12 6.91 -21.36
C PRO A 8 -5.01 6.06 -20.73
N ALA A 9 -3.87 5.94 -21.40
CA ALA A 9 -2.77 5.09 -20.93
C ALA A 9 -2.25 5.46 -19.52
N ALA A 10 -2.31 6.74 -19.15
CA ALA A 10 -1.96 7.19 -17.80
C ALA A 10 -2.94 6.66 -16.74
N VAL A 11 -4.24 6.65 -17.06
CA VAL A 11 -5.30 6.11 -16.21
C VAL A 11 -5.14 4.61 -16.05
N GLN A 12 -4.88 3.89 -17.14
CA GLN A 12 -4.64 2.45 -17.07
C GLN A 12 -3.44 2.11 -16.18
N ARG A 13 -2.31 2.82 -16.33
CA ARG A 13 -1.12 2.61 -15.49
C ARG A 13 -1.38 2.89 -14.01
N ALA A 14 -2.16 3.92 -13.69
CA ALA A 14 -2.54 4.22 -12.31
C ALA A 14 -3.47 3.14 -11.71
N ILE A 15 -4.40 2.61 -12.52
CA ILE A 15 -5.26 1.48 -12.14
C ILE A 15 -4.42 0.23 -11.87
N ASP A 16 -3.48 -0.10 -12.77
CA ASP A 16 -2.62 -1.27 -12.63
C ASP A 16 -1.76 -1.16 -11.36
N TRP A 17 -1.17 0.01 -11.11
CA TRP A 17 -0.42 0.27 -9.88
C TRP A 17 -1.30 0.10 -8.63
N ALA A 18 -2.48 0.69 -8.62
CA ALA A 18 -3.43 0.57 -7.53
C ALA A 18 -3.88 -0.88 -7.30
N LEU A 19 -4.05 -1.70 -8.34
CA LEU A 19 -4.43 -3.10 -8.15
C LEU A 19 -3.26 -3.93 -7.58
N VAL A 20 -2.04 -3.70 -8.06
CA VAL A 20 -0.84 -4.40 -7.56
C VAL A 20 -0.59 -4.07 -6.09
N THR A 21 -0.68 -2.80 -5.69
CA THR A 21 -0.41 -2.39 -4.31
C THR A 21 -1.55 -2.76 -3.34
N ALA A 22 -2.80 -2.88 -3.81
CA ALA A 22 -3.91 -3.37 -2.99
C ALA A 22 -3.72 -4.81 -2.49
N CYS A 23 -2.96 -5.64 -3.21
CA CYS A 23 -2.64 -7.00 -2.76
C CYS A 23 -1.60 -7.05 -1.64
N PHE A 24 -0.81 -5.98 -1.49
CA PHE A 24 0.39 -5.99 -0.64
C PHE A 24 0.12 -6.15 0.87
N PRO A 25 -0.92 -5.53 1.47
CA PRO A 25 -1.25 -5.75 2.88
C PRO A 25 -1.59 -7.22 3.20
N PHE A 26 -2.25 -7.92 2.28
CA PHE A 26 -2.63 -9.32 2.45
C PHE A 26 -1.40 -10.24 2.40
N VAL A 27 -0.51 -10.03 1.44
CA VAL A 27 0.75 -10.78 1.32
C VAL A 27 1.63 -10.55 2.55
N SER A 28 1.73 -9.30 3.00
CA SER A 28 2.50 -8.93 4.19
C SER A 28 1.95 -9.59 5.46
N LEU A 29 0.62 -9.62 5.62
CA LEU A 29 -0.03 -10.28 6.75
C LEU A 29 0.19 -11.80 6.72
N ALA A 30 0.03 -12.43 5.56
CA ALA A 30 0.23 -13.87 5.39
C ALA A 30 1.69 -14.26 5.69
N PHE A 31 2.65 -13.44 5.23
CA PHE A 31 4.07 -13.65 5.53
C PHE A 31 4.37 -13.50 7.03
N ALA A 32 3.88 -12.44 7.66
CA ALA A 32 4.04 -12.23 9.10
C ALA A 32 3.43 -13.40 9.91
N TYR A 33 2.25 -13.86 9.52
CA TYR A 33 1.59 -15.01 10.16
C TYR A 33 2.40 -16.30 10.00
N ALA A 34 2.96 -16.54 8.80
CA ALA A 34 3.82 -17.68 8.55
C ALA A 34 5.09 -17.60 9.43
N LEU A 35 5.74 -16.44 9.50
CA LEU A 35 6.91 -16.25 10.36
C LEU A 35 6.58 -16.54 11.82
N VAL A 36 5.50 -15.98 12.39
CA VAL A 36 5.10 -16.28 13.78
C VAL A 36 4.86 -17.77 14.00
N ARG A 37 4.31 -18.48 13.01
CA ARG A 37 4.08 -19.93 13.08
C ARG A 37 5.36 -20.76 13.02
N TYR A 38 6.35 -20.33 12.24
CA TYR A 38 7.64 -21.03 12.10
C TYR A 38 8.66 -20.64 13.17
N ASP A 39 8.56 -19.44 13.73
CA ASP A 39 9.61 -18.78 14.53
C ASP A 39 9.35 -18.82 16.05
N VAL A 40 8.49 -19.73 16.52
CA VAL A 40 8.30 -20.04 17.97
C VAL A 40 9.63 -20.43 18.67
N SER A 41 10.74 -20.57 17.93
CA SER A 41 12.08 -20.87 18.44
C SER A 41 13.01 -19.65 18.60
N CYS A 42 12.66 -18.45 18.10
CA CYS A 42 13.52 -17.26 18.19
C CYS A 42 13.13 -16.36 19.37
N SER A 43 13.86 -16.48 20.49
CA SER A 43 13.70 -15.62 21.67
C SER A 43 14.01 -14.14 21.41
N GLU A 44 14.75 -13.80 20.35
CA GLU A 44 15.13 -12.42 19.98
C GLU A 44 14.16 -11.78 18.95
N CYS A 45 13.20 -12.55 18.44
CA CYS A 45 12.25 -12.09 17.43
C CYS A 45 10.93 -11.58 18.05
N VAL A 46 10.81 -11.63 19.38
CA VAL A 46 9.65 -11.14 20.13
C VAL A 46 9.72 -9.62 20.21
N VAL A 47 8.93 -8.95 19.37
CA VAL A 47 8.76 -7.49 19.45
C VAL A 47 7.99 -7.16 20.72
N ALA A 48 8.63 -6.44 21.64
CA ALA A 48 8.00 -6.00 22.88
C ALA A 48 7.16 -4.73 22.65
N LEU A 49 6.01 -4.89 22.01
CA LEU A 49 5.01 -3.83 21.88
C LEU A 49 4.29 -3.63 23.22
N THR A 50 4.10 -2.38 23.63
CA THR A 50 3.13 -2.07 24.71
C THR A 50 1.71 -2.35 24.23
N ASP A 51 0.76 -2.56 25.15
CA ASP A 51 -0.65 -2.78 24.79
C ASP A 51 -1.21 -1.66 23.90
N ALA A 52 -0.83 -0.42 24.17
CA ALA A 52 -1.20 0.75 23.37
C ALA A 52 -0.64 0.67 21.94
N GLN A 53 0.65 0.35 21.79
CA GLN A 53 1.27 0.22 20.46
C GLN A 53 0.72 -0.99 19.69
N ASN A 54 0.43 -2.10 20.37
CA ASN A 54 -0.19 -3.27 19.74
C ASN A 54 -1.59 -2.94 19.20
N ALA A 55 -2.40 -2.22 19.99
CA ALA A 55 -3.71 -1.74 19.56
C ALA A 55 -3.60 -0.76 18.37
N GLU A 56 -2.62 0.14 18.40
CA GLU A 56 -2.35 1.09 17.31
C GLU A 56 -1.93 0.38 16.02
N VAL A 57 -0.99 -0.57 16.10
CA VAL A 57 -0.56 -1.40 14.96
C VAL A 57 -1.75 -2.17 14.39
N GLY A 58 -2.60 -2.76 15.24
CA GLY A 58 -3.82 -3.45 14.82
C GLY A 58 -4.80 -2.53 14.08
N ALA A 59 -5.02 -1.32 14.61
CA ALA A 59 -5.90 -0.34 13.98
C ALA A 59 -5.36 0.14 12.63
N LEU A 60 -4.05 0.40 12.52
CA LEU A 60 -3.39 0.76 11.26
C LEU A 60 -3.47 -0.37 10.24
N TRP A 61 -3.31 -1.63 10.69
CA TRP A 61 -3.42 -2.79 9.80
C TRP A 61 -4.84 -2.96 9.26
N PHE A 62 -5.84 -2.81 10.12
CA PHE A 62 -7.24 -2.78 9.71
C PHE A 62 -7.50 -1.63 8.72
N GLY A 63 -6.98 -0.43 9.00
CA GLY A 63 -7.05 0.72 8.11
C GLY A 63 -6.46 0.45 6.73
N MET A 64 -5.30 -0.21 6.66
CA MET A 64 -4.68 -0.61 5.39
C MET A 64 -5.50 -1.63 4.61
N LEU A 65 -6.12 -2.61 5.28
CA LEU A 65 -7.03 -3.55 4.62
C LEU A 65 -8.26 -2.84 4.05
N CYS A 66 -8.81 -1.88 4.79
CA CYS A 66 -9.89 -1.01 4.28
C CYS A 66 -9.42 -0.19 3.08
N CYS A 67 -8.22 0.41 3.13
CA CYS A 67 -7.64 1.14 2.00
C CYS A 67 -7.49 0.24 0.79
N ALA A 68 -6.97 -0.98 0.94
CA ALA A 68 -6.82 -1.94 -0.16
C ALA A 68 -8.15 -2.27 -0.85
N VAL A 69 -9.23 -2.48 -0.06
CA VAL A 69 -10.57 -2.72 -0.61
C VAL A 69 -11.10 -1.49 -1.35
N LEU A 70 -11.00 -0.31 -0.75
CA LEU A 70 -11.46 0.95 -1.36
C LEU A 70 -10.66 1.30 -2.61
N GLN A 71 -9.36 1.04 -2.60
CA GLN A 71 -8.43 1.23 -3.71
C GLN A 71 -8.77 0.31 -4.88
N ALA A 72 -8.98 -0.98 -4.63
CA ALA A 72 -9.41 -1.94 -5.65
C ALA A 72 -10.78 -1.56 -6.23
N ALA A 73 -11.73 -1.14 -5.38
CA ALA A 73 -13.03 -0.65 -5.81
C ALA A 73 -12.92 0.62 -6.67
N ALA A 74 -12.12 1.61 -6.24
CA ALA A 74 -11.88 2.83 -7.00
C ALA A 74 -11.18 2.56 -8.33
N ALA A 75 -10.21 1.64 -8.36
CA ALA A 75 -9.52 1.21 -9.58
C ALA A 75 -10.47 0.52 -10.57
N ALA A 76 -11.34 -0.37 -10.08
CA ALA A 76 -12.38 -1.00 -10.90
C ALA A 76 -13.38 0.03 -11.45
N LEU A 77 -13.81 0.99 -10.62
CA LEU A 77 -14.69 2.06 -11.04
C LEU A 77 -14.00 3.04 -12.01
N ALA A 78 -12.68 3.21 -11.93
CA ALA A 78 -11.91 4.06 -12.84
C ALA A 78 -11.90 3.54 -14.29
N LEU A 79 -12.16 2.24 -14.51
CA LEU A 79 -12.40 1.67 -15.84
C LEU A 79 -13.69 2.20 -16.49
N LEU A 80 -14.63 2.69 -15.68
CA LEU A 80 -15.89 3.30 -16.12
C LEU A 80 -15.83 4.84 -16.03
N LEU A 81 -15.16 5.36 -15.00
CA LEU A 81 -15.08 6.78 -14.66
C LEU A 81 -13.61 7.16 -14.43
N PRO A 82 -12.85 7.53 -15.48
CA PRO A 82 -11.41 7.80 -15.40
C PRO A 82 -10.98 8.80 -14.32
N ALA A 83 -11.86 9.72 -13.92
CA ALA A 83 -11.63 10.67 -12.84
C ALA A 83 -11.32 9.98 -11.49
N LEU A 84 -11.84 8.78 -11.24
CA LEU A 84 -11.62 8.02 -10.01
C LEU A 84 -10.21 7.42 -9.90
N ALA A 85 -9.39 7.49 -10.94
CA ALA A 85 -7.98 7.07 -10.86
C ALA A 85 -7.19 7.90 -9.85
N HIS A 86 -7.50 9.20 -9.72
CA HIS A 86 -6.91 10.06 -8.69
C HIS A 86 -7.31 9.62 -7.28
N LEU A 87 -8.57 9.21 -7.11
CA LEU A 87 -9.05 8.68 -5.83
C LEU A 87 -8.36 7.36 -5.49
N ALA A 88 -8.20 6.45 -6.45
CA ALA A 88 -7.50 5.19 -6.25
C ALA A 88 -6.05 5.42 -5.79
N LEU A 89 -5.32 6.36 -6.43
CA LEU A 89 -3.97 6.72 -5.99
C LEU A 89 -3.95 7.43 -4.62
N ALA A 90 -4.91 8.31 -4.33
CA ALA A 90 -4.99 8.97 -3.03
C ALA A 90 -5.17 7.94 -1.90
N ILE A 91 -6.04 6.94 -2.10
CA ILE A 91 -6.23 5.84 -1.13
C ILE A 91 -4.95 5.00 -1.02
N THR A 92 -4.25 4.76 -2.13
CA THR A 92 -2.97 4.04 -2.16
C THR A 92 -1.93 4.73 -1.28
N ILE A 93 -1.77 6.05 -1.43
CA ILE A 93 -0.84 6.87 -0.64
C ILE A 93 -1.17 6.79 0.85
N VAL A 94 -2.45 6.87 1.22
CA VAL A 94 -2.90 6.75 2.61
C VAL A 94 -2.55 5.37 3.17
N GLY A 95 -2.76 4.30 2.40
CA GLY A 95 -2.39 2.94 2.78
C GLY A 95 -0.88 2.79 3.02
N HIS A 96 -0.05 3.31 2.12
CA HIS A 96 1.41 3.29 2.26
C HIS A 96 1.91 4.16 3.42
N TYR A 97 1.23 5.27 3.71
CA TYR A 97 1.52 6.07 4.90
C TYR A 97 1.26 5.28 6.19
N MET A 98 0.09 4.62 6.30
CA MET A 98 -0.22 3.76 7.45
C MET A 98 0.82 2.65 7.60
N TYR A 99 1.27 2.05 6.50
CA TYR A 99 2.34 1.07 6.48
C TYR A 99 3.63 1.62 7.08
N ALA A 100 4.07 2.80 6.63
CA ALA A 100 5.27 3.45 7.16
C ALA A 100 5.16 3.72 8.66
N VAL A 101 3.98 4.11 9.17
CA VAL A 101 3.75 4.31 10.60
C VAL A 101 3.89 2.99 11.37
N VAL A 102 3.28 1.90 10.90
CA VAL A 102 3.43 0.56 11.51
C VAL A 102 4.90 0.19 11.63
N PHE A 103 5.68 0.36 10.56
CA PHE A 103 7.11 0.04 10.60
C PHE A 103 7.91 0.93 11.56
N ARG A 104 7.57 2.21 11.67
CA ARG A 104 8.20 3.08 12.68
C ARG A 104 7.89 2.62 14.10
N LEU A 105 6.67 2.19 14.38
CA LEU A 105 6.29 1.65 15.69
C LEU A 105 7.04 0.34 15.99
N LEU A 106 7.12 -0.57 15.02
CA LEU A 106 7.86 -1.83 15.15
C LEU A 106 9.36 -1.59 15.36
N LEU A 107 9.96 -0.65 14.63
CA LEU A 107 11.37 -0.27 14.79
C LEU A 107 11.62 0.32 16.19
N ALA A 108 10.73 1.21 16.66
CA ALA A 108 10.82 1.78 18.01
C ALA A 108 10.67 0.73 19.12
N ALA A 109 9.94 -0.35 18.86
CA ALA A 109 9.76 -1.48 19.78
C ALA A 109 10.88 -2.54 19.69
N GLY A 110 11.95 -2.28 18.93
CA GLY A 110 13.11 -3.16 18.85
C GLY A 110 12.89 -4.42 17.98
N ALA A 111 11.95 -4.38 17.02
CA ALA A 111 11.72 -5.49 16.12
C ALA A 111 13.01 -5.87 15.33
N GLY A 112 13.31 -7.17 15.30
CA GLY A 112 14.58 -7.76 14.87
C GLY A 112 15.22 -7.22 13.57
N PHE A 113 16.55 -7.30 13.54
CA PHE A 113 17.46 -6.58 12.64
C PHE A 113 17.20 -6.76 11.12
N LEU A 114 16.68 -7.91 10.67
CA LEU A 114 16.48 -8.19 9.23
C LEU A 114 15.17 -7.64 8.66
N PHE A 115 14.08 -7.67 9.45
CA PHE A 115 12.75 -7.24 9.00
C PHE A 115 12.61 -5.71 9.04
N SER A 116 13.24 -5.05 10.02
CA SER A 116 13.13 -3.60 10.25
C SER A 116 14.14 -2.76 9.46
N ASN A 117 15.38 -3.22 9.24
CA ASN A 117 16.42 -2.39 8.62
C ASN A 117 16.56 -2.50 7.09
N ILE A 118 16.12 -3.60 6.45
CA ILE A 118 16.35 -3.80 5.01
C ILE A 118 15.03 -3.83 4.23
N PHE A 119 14.08 -4.67 4.63
CA PHE A 119 12.80 -4.79 3.93
C PHE A 119 11.92 -3.53 4.07
N SER A 120 11.96 -2.89 5.24
CA SER A 120 11.15 -1.70 5.53
C SER A 120 11.51 -0.47 4.70
N PRO A 121 12.76 0.04 4.70
CA PRO A 121 13.08 1.23 3.91
C PRO A 121 12.95 0.98 2.41
N ALA A 122 13.32 -0.20 1.92
CA ALA A 122 13.22 -0.53 0.50
C ALA A 122 11.75 -0.54 0.03
N SER A 123 10.83 -1.15 0.79
CA SER A 123 9.40 -1.15 0.43
C SER A 123 8.80 0.26 0.50
N ILE A 124 9.11 1.05 1.54
CA ILE A 124 8.64 2.44 1.65
C ILE A 124 9.12 3.29 0.48
N VAL A 125 10.39 3.18 0.07
CA VAL A 125 10.93 3.93 -1.07
C VAL A 125 10.28 3.50 -2.38
N LEU A 126 10.06 2.20 -2.59
CA LEU A 126 9.36 1.69 -3.78
C LEU A 126 7.92 2.20 -3.83
N PHE A 127 7.21 2.20 -2.71
CA PHE A 127 5.83 2.69 -2.64
C PHE A 127 5.74 4.19 -2.86
N ALA A 128 6.51 4.98 -2.13
CA ALA A 128 6.51 6.44 -2.28
C ALA A 128 6.96 6.87 -3.69
N GLY A 129 8.00 6.21 -4.23
CA GLY A 129 8.49 6.46 -5.59
C GLY A 129 7.45 6.09 -6.66
N GLY A 130 6.82 4.91 -6.52
CA GLY A 130 5.76 4.48 -7.42
C GLY A 130 4.58 5.44 -7.39
N ASP A 131 4.03 5.70 -6.21
CA ASP A 131 2.90 6.62 -6.03
C ASP A 131 3.15 7.98 -6.69
N LEU A 132 4.34 8.55 -6.50
CA LEU A 132 4.71 9.82 -7.10
C LEU A 132 4.76 9.73 -8.63
N VAL A 133 5.38 8.69 -9.20
CA VAL A 133 5.48 8.50 -10.66
C VAL A 133 4.09 8.35 -11.30
N TYR A 134 3.21 7.54 -10.72
CA TYR A 134 1.87 7.32 -11.27
C TYR A 134 0.96 8.53 -11.07
N PHE A 135 1.10 9.26 -9.95
CA PHE A 135 0.36 10.49 -9.70
C PHE A 135 0.79 11.62 -10.65
N LEU A 136 2.10 11.81 -10.86
CA LEU A 136 2.63 12.75 -11.84
C LEU A 136 2.20 12.37 -13.27
N GLY A 137 2.19 11.08 -13.60
CA GLY A 137 1.72 10.57 -14.89
C GLY A 137 0.24 10.88 -15.15
N LEU A 138 -0.62 10.80 -14.13
CA LEU A 138 -2.02 11.22 -14.24
C LEU A 138 -2.16 12.73 -14.45
N LEU A 139 -1.42 13.54 -13.68
CA LEU A 139 -1.46 15.00 -13.80
C LEU A 139 -0.99 15.47 -15.18
N GLN A 140 0.07 14.88 -15.72
CA GLN A 140 0.62 15.21 -17.04
C GLN A 140 -0.25 14.68 -18.18
N GLY A 141 -0.92 13.54 -17.99
CA GLY A 141 -1.85 12.96 -18.95
C GLY A 141 -3.18 13.72 -19.11
N GLY A 142 -3.45 14.71 -18.25
CA GLY A 142 -4.58 15.63 -18.37
C GLY A 142 -4.25 17.00 -18.97
N GLY A 143 -2.99 17.26 -19.34
CA GLY A 143 -2.50 18.61 -19.67
C GLY A 143 -1.89 18.83 -21.05
N LEU A 144 -1.76 17.81 -21.91
CA LEU A 144 -1.20 17.94 -23.25
C LEU A 144 -1.85 16.92 -24.18
N ASN A 145 -2.74 17.41 -25.05
CA ASN A 145 -3.38 16.77 -26.22
C ASN A 145 -4.92 16.81 -26.22
N ASP A 146 -5.50 17.98 -25.93
CA ASP A 146 -6.75 18.41 -26.57
C ASP A 146 -6.52 19.79 -27.19
#